data_AF-A0A2G3PPY6-F1
#
_entry.id   AF-A0A2G3PPY6-F1
#
_cell.length_a   1.000
_cell.length_b   1.000
_cell.length_c   1.000
_cell.angle_alpha   90.00
_cell.angle_beta   90.00
_cell.angle_gamma   90.00
#
_symmetry.space_group_name_H-M   'P 1'
#
loop_
_entity.id
_entity.type
_entity.pdbx_description
1 polymer ?
#
loop_
_entity_poly.entity_id
_entity_poly.type
_entity_poly.pdbx_seq_one_letter_code
_entity_poly.pdbx_strand_id
1 'polypeptide(L)'
;METQTARTLRLRLPDRGRVLPGQHVDIRLTAEDGYQAVRSYSIAAATGDDLLETTVEELEDGEVSPYLVYDLQVGDQVEVRGPIGRWFVWRPNEQNPVQLIAGGSGVVPLMSMIREHEHASSQAPFRLFYSLRTPASRYYAQELESLVASERLRVDYVYTRQAPESSTRPAGRPDIAEFAAALIPVGLDPQVRVCGPTAFVEQYAQWLLDLGYPAANIRTERFGG
;
A
#
# COMPACT_ATOMS: atom_id res chain seq x y z
N MET A 1 -12.69 -10.22 4.93
CA MET A 1 -11.26 -10.56 5.08
C MET A 1 -10.61 -10.35 3.73
N GLU A 2 -9.39 -9.82 3.74
CA GLU A 2 -8.57 -9.61 2.53
C GLU A 2 -7.53 -10.74 2.40
N THR A 3 -6.91 -11.13 3.51
CA THR A 3 -6.05 -12.32 3.63
C THR A 3 -6.44 -13.07 4.91
N GLN A 4 -5.71 -14.13 5.28
CA GLN A 4 -5.94 -14.82 6.56
C GLN A 4 -5.71 -13.91 7.77
N THR A 5 -4.78 -12.96 7.67
CA THR A 5 -4.36 -12.08 8.76
C THR A 5 -4.68 -10.61 8.47
N ALA A 6 -5.53 -10.32 7.49
CA ALA A 6 -5.85 -8.94 7.15
C ALA A 6 -7.30 -8.71 6.76
N ARG A 7 -7.81 -7.53 7.09
CA ARG A 7 -9.20 -7.13 6.88
C ARG A 7 -9.30 -5.68 6.44
N THR A 8 -10.10 -5.45 5.41
CA THR A 8 -10.55 -4.11 5.02
C THR A 8 -11.68 -3.65 5.93
N LEU A 9 -11.48 -2.54 6.60
CA LEU A 9 -12.47 -1.81 7.39
C LEU A 9 -13.08 -0.72 6.54
N ARG A 10 -14.42 -0.61 6.61
CA ARG A 10 -15.19 0.48 5.99
C ARG A 10 -15.72 1.37 7.10
N LEU A 11 -15.18 2.57 7.20
CA LEU A 11 -15.48 3.53 8.24
C LEU A 11 -16.37 4.62 7.65
N ARG A 12 -17.51 4.86 8.29
CA ARG A 12 -18.36 6.02 7.98
C ARG A 12 -17.89 7.20 8.82
N LEU A 13 -17.40 8.24 8.17
CA LEU A 13 -16.87 9.46 8.76
C LEU A 13 -17.66 10.65 8.21
N PRO A 14 -18.67 11.14 8.94
CA PRO A 14 -19.30 12.42 8.62
C PRO A 14 -18.22 13.51 8.56
N ASP A 15 -18.23 14.33 7.53
CA ASP A 15 -17.25 15.42 7.33
C ASP A 15 -15.78 14.99 7.19
N ARG A 16 -15.53 13.79 6.66
CA ARG A 16 -14.19 13.24 6.31
C ARG A 16 -13.28 14.22 5.56
N GLY A 17 -13.87 15.13 4.79
CA GLY A 17 -13.15 16.03 3.89
C GLY A 17 -12.51 15.29 2.72
N ARG A 18 -11.70 16.01 1.95
CA ARG A 18 -11.03 15.46 0.75
C ARG A 18 -9.86 14.58 1.15
N VAL A 19 -9.87 13.32 0.72
CA VAL A 19 -8.73 12.41 0.80
C VAL A 19 -7.91 12.48 -0.48
N LEU A 20 -6.58 12.47 -0.32
CA LEU A 20 -5.63 12.32 -1.41
C LEU A 20 -4.99 10.92 -1.36
N PRO A 21 -4.66 10.31 -2.51
CA PRO A 21 -4.04 9.00 -2.55
C PRO A 21 -2.68 8.97 -1.88
N GLY A 22 -2.47 8.05 -0.95
CA GLY A 22 -1.25 7.97 -0.13
C GLY A 22 -1.34 8.69 1.21
N GLN A 23 -2.53 9.14 1.62
CA GLN A 23 -2.78 9.60 2.99
C GLN A 23 -3.15 8.44 3.93
N HIS A 24 -3.07 8.68 5.23
CA HIS A 24 -3.48 7.74 6.28
C HIS A 24 -4.48 8.41 7.24
N VAL A 25 -5.08 7.60 8.10
CA VAL A 25 -5.84 8.04 9.28
C VAL A 25 -5.18 7.46 10.53
N ASP A 26 -5.31 8.14 11.65
CA ASP A 26 -5.02 7.56 12.95
C ASP A 26 -6.32 7.01 13.54
N ILE A 27 -6.28 5.74 13.96
CA ILE A 27 -7.37 5.11 14.70
C ILE A 27 -6.93 5.04 16.17
N ARG A 28 -7.76 5.57 17.06
CA ARG A 28 -7.61 5.49 18.50
C ARG A 28 -8.62 4.49 19.07
N LEU A 29 -8.11 3.58 19.88
CA LEU A 29 -8.90 2.70 20.74
C LEU A 29 -8.70 3.12 22.19
N THR A 30 -9.78 3.11 22.97
CA THR A 30 -9.78 3.40 24.41
C THR A 30 -10.33 2.17 25.14
N ALA A 31 -9.53 1.58 26.02
CA ALA A 31 -9.93 0.46 26.87
C ALA A 31 -10.82 0.94 28.04
N GLU A 32 -11.49 0.00 28.72
CA GLU A 32 -12.40 0.30 29.84
C GLU A 32 -11.70 0.98 31.03
N ASP A 33 -10.41 0.70 31.23
CA ASP A 33 -9.56 1.32 32.25
C ASP A 33 -9.03 2.72 31.84
N GLY A 34 -9.40 3.19 30.65
CA GLY A 34 -8.98 4.46 30.09
C GLY A 34 -7.65 4.44 29.34
N TYR A 35 -6.97 3.29 29.21
CA TYR A 35 -5.78 3.17 28.38
C TYR A 35 -6.11 3.47 26.91
N GLN A 36 -5.27 4.29 26.26
CA GLN A 36 -5.47 4.68 24.86
C GLN A 36 -4.29 4.25 23.99
N ALA A 37 -4.61 3.56 22.89
CA ALA A 37 -3.65 3.21 21.87
C ALA A 37 -4.05 3.86 20.53
N VAL A 38 -3.10 4.50 19.87
CA VAL A 38 -3.28 5.15 18.58
C VAL A 38 -2.36 4.52 17.55
N ARG A 39 -2.88 4.14 16.39
CA ARG A 39 -2.08 3.63 15.26
C ARG A 39 -2.53 4.26 13.95
N SER A 40 -1.56 4.53 13.09
CA SER A 40 -1.79 5.06 11.76
C SER A 40 -2.06 3.94 10.77
N TYR A 41 -3.08 4.12 9.93
CA TYR A 41 -3.45 3.18 8.87
C TYR A 41 -3.67 3.91 7.55
N SER A 42 -2.98 3.45 6.52
CA SER A 42 -3.10 4.00 5.18
C SER A 42 -4.52 3.87 4.65
N ILE A 43 -4.99 4.91 3.98
CA ILE A 43 -6.31 4.92 3.34
C ILE A 43 -6.19 4.13 2.05
N ALA A 44 -7.02 3.09 1.91
CA ALA A 44 -7.09 2.24 0.73
C ALA A 44 -8.03 2.82 -0.34
N ALA A 45 -9.13 3.42 0.10
CA ALA A 45 -10.13 4.05 -0.76
C ALA A 45 -10.96 5.08 0.01
N ALA A 46 -11.62 5.91 -0.78
CA ALA A 46 -12.44 7.03 -0.34
C ALA A 46 -13.61 7.14 -1.32
N THR A 47 -14.83 6.81 -0.88
CA THR A 47 -15.99 6.72 -1.78
C THR A 47 -17.09 7.64 -1.28
N GLY A 48 -17.62 8.47 -2.18
CA GLY A 48 -18.57 9.51 -1.81
C GLY A 48 -17.98 10.48 -0.77
N ASP A 49 -18.85 11.03 0.07
CA ASP A 49 -18.45 12.07 1.03
C ASP A 49 -18.09 11.50 2.40
N ASP A 50 -18.63 10.33 2.77
CA ASP A 50 -18.58 9.81 4.14
C ASP A 50 -17.84 8.46 4.29
N LEU A 51 -17.54 7.73 3.22
CA LEU A 51 -16.93 6.40 3.32
C LEU A 51 -15.41 6.45 3.14
N LEU A 52 -14.71 5.86 4.11
CA LEU A 52 -13.27 5.64 4.07
C LEU A 52 -12.97 4.15 4.25
N GLU A 53 -12.07 3.62 3.44
CA GLU A 53 -11.58 2.25 3.58
C GLU A 53 -10.12 2.25 4.04
N THR A 54 -9.80 1.37 4.97
CA THR A 54 -8.43 1.06 5.38
C THR A 54 -8.28 -0.45 5.51
N THR A 55 -7.11 -0.99 5.18
CA THR A 55 -6.86 -2.42 5.30
C THR A 55 -5.81 -2.66 6.37
N VAL A 56 -6.23 -3.38 7.39
CA VAL A 56 -5.44 -3.66 8.59
C VAL A 56 -4.89 -5.06 8.46
N GLU A 57 -3.56 -5.18 8.56
CA GLU A 57 -2.86 -6.44 8.78
C GLU A 57 -2.66 -6.62 10.29
N GLU A 58 -2.94 -7.84 10.77
CA GLU A 58 -2.61 -8.25 12.11
C GLU A 58 -1.09 -8.26 12.32
N LEU A 59 -0.65 -7.54 13.34
CA LEU A 59 0.62 -7.78 14.01
C LEU A 59 0.32 -8.65 15.23
N GLU A 60 0.92 -9.85 15.29
CA GLU A 60 0.69 -10.87 16.32
C GLU A 60 0.93 -10.33 17.74
N ASP A 61 1.98 -9.50 17.91
CA ASP A 61 2.30 -8.82 19.17
C ASP A 61 1.71 -7.40 19.25
N GLY A 62 0.74 -7.07 18.40
CA GLY A 62 0.14 -5.73 18.32
C GLY A 62 -1.04 -5.55 19.28
N GLU A 63 -1.11 -4.41 19.96
CA GLU A 63 -2.24 -4.11 20.86
C GLU A 63 -3.52 -3.68 20.13
N VAL A 64 -3.39 -3.13 18.91
CA VAL A 64 -4.51 -2.51 18.16
C VAL A 64 -4.96 -3.38 16.99
N SER A 65 -4.03 -3.94 16.22
CA SER A 65 -4.35 -4.66 14.99
C SER A 65 -5.18 -5.94 15.19
N PRO A 66 -4.95 -6.80 16.22
CA PRO A 66 -5.79 -7.98 16.42
C PRO A 66 -7.24 -7.60 16.70
N TYR A 67 -7.46 -6.58 17.55
CA TYR A 67 -8.81 -6.07 17.82
C TYR A 67 -9.51 -5.59 16.55
N LEU A 68 -8.82 -4.78 15.74
CA LEU A 68 -9.39 -4.27 14.48
C LEU A 68 -9.69 -5.38 13.47
N VAL A 69 -8.89 -6.44 13.44
CA VAL A 69 -9.05 -7.54 12.48
C VAL A 69 -10.15 -8.50 12.93
N TYR A 70 -10.12 -8.96 14.18
CA TYR A 70 -10.94 -10.07 14.68
C TYR A 70 -12.12 -9.66 15.54
N ASP A 71 -11.97 -8.63 16.38
CA ASP A 71 -12.96 -8.31 17.41
C ASP A 71 -13.93 -7.20 16.98
N LEU A 72 -13.47 -6.20 16.20
CA LEU A 72 -14.28 -5.08 15.76
C LEU A 72 -15.45 -5.55 14.85
N GLN A 73 -16.68 -5.21 15.27
CA GLN A 73 -17.91 -5.58 14.59
C GLN A 73 -18.53 -4.39 13.83
N VAL A 74 -19.43 -4.72 12.90
CA VAL A 74 -20.23 -3.70 12.21
C VAL A 74 -21.16 -3.05 13.23
N GLY A 75 -21.09 -1.72 13.32
CA GLY A 75 -21.87 -0.91 14.26
C GLY A 75 -21.04 -0.35 15.41
N ASP A 76 -19.86 -0.92 15.65
CA ASP A 76 -18.93 -0.39 16.65
C ASP A 76 -18.39 0.98 16.23
N GLN A 77 -18.08 1.80 17.23
CA GLN A 77 -17.51 3.12 17.03
C GLN A 77 -16.02 3.10 17.34
N VAL A 78 -15.24 3.76 16.48
CA VAL A 78 -13.81 3.99 16.68
C VAL A 78 -13.52 5.47 16.49
N GLU A 79 -12.55 5.99 17.23
CA GLU A 79 -12.14 7.37 17.09
C GLU A 79 -11.12 7.48 15.95
N VAL A 80 -11.43 8.32 14.96
CA VAL A 80 -10.61 8.45 13.76
C VAL A 80 -10.17 9.90 13.60
N ARG A 81 -8.88 10.10 13.37
CA ARG A 81 -8.30 11.40 13.01
C ARG A 81 -7.69 11.34 11.62
N GLY A 82 -8.10 12.23 10.73
CA GLY A 82 -7.51 12.39 9.42
C GLY A 82 -8.49 12.94 8.38
N PRO A 83 -8.10 12.95 7.10
CA PRO A 83 -6.86 12.36 6.57
C PRO A 83 -5.58 13.13 6.94
N ILE A 84 -4.48 12.40 7.09
CA ILE A 84 -3.15 12.89 7.49
C ILE A 84 -2.12 12.50 6.42
N GLY A 85 -1.07 13.31 6.29
CA GLY A 85 0.07 13.06 5.39
C GLY A 85 -0.05 13.85 4.09
N ARG A 86 1.07 14.42 3.63
CA ARG A 86 1.15 15.11 2.32
C ARG A 86 2.36 14.69 1.50
N TRP A 87 3.37 14.10 2.16
CA TRP A 87 4.65 13.72 1.57
C TRP A 87 4.54 12.58 0.57
N PHE A 88 3.78 11.54 0.91
CA PHE A 88 3.67 10.32 0.12
C PHE A 88 2.60 10.39 -0.97
N VAL A 89 1.89 11.52 -1.08
CA VAL A 89 0.74 11.67 -1.97
C VAL A 89 1.14 11.57 -3.44
N TRP A 90 0.29 10.92 -4.22
CA TRP A 90 0.31 11.00 -5.68
C TRP A 90 -0.91 11.78 -6.19
N ARG A 91 -0.76 12.47 -7.33
CA ARG A 91 -1.85 13.23 -7.96
C ARG A 91 -2.03 12.85 -9.42
N PRO A 92 -3.27 12.71 -9.90
CA PRO A 92 -3.56 12.27 -11.27
C PRO A 92 -3.17 13.28 -12.36
N ASN A 93 -2.88 14.54 -12.01
CA ASN A 93 -2.39 15.53 -12.96
C ASN A 93 -0.89 15.40 -13.27
N GLU A 94 -0.18 14.49 -12.61
CA GLU A 94 1.21 14.14 -12.92
C GLU A 94 1.23 13.22 -14.15
N GLN A 95 1.88 13.66 -15.24
CA GLN A 95 1.97 12.91 -16.51
C GLN A 95 3.17 11.94 -16.53
N ASN A 96 4.10 12.08 -15.59
CA ASN A 96 5.25 11.18 -15.47
C ASN A 96 4.79 9.74 -15.19
N PRO A 97 5.49 8.73 -15.73
CA PRO A 97 5.25 7.34 -15.32
C PRO A 97 5.40 7.17 -13.82
N VAL A 98 4.68 6.20 -13.24
CA VAL A 98 4.68 5.97 -11.80
C VAL A 98 5.12 4.55 -11.48
N GLN A 99 6.21 4.46 -10.71
CA GLN A 99 6.72 3.20 -10.18
C GLN A 99 6.32 3.06 -8.72
N LEU A 100 5.50 2.05 -8.45
CA LEU A 100 5.02 1.67 -7.13
C LEU A 100 5.85 0.48 -6.64
N ILE A 101 6.29 0.49 -5.39
CA ILE A 101 7.09 -0.57 -4.78
C ILE A 101 6.49 -0.89 -3.40
N ALA A 102 5.89 -2.07 -3.28
CA ALA A 102 5.20 -2.53 -2.08
C ALA A 102 5.89 -3.73 -1.43
N GLY A 103 6.01 -3.69 -0.10
CA GLY A 103 6.27 -4.85 0.73
C GLY A 103 5.06 -5.17 1.61
N GLY A 104 4.42 -6.33 1.42
CA GLY A 104 3.25 -6.73 2.23
C GLY A 104 2.10 -5.71 2.19
N SER A 105 1.55 -5.39 3.36
CA SER A 105 0.51 -4.36 3.53
C SER A 105 0.91 -2.95 3.06
N GLY A 106 2.19 -2.71 2.71
CA GLY A 106 2.61 -1.49 2.05
C GLY A 106 1.94 -1.22 0.69
N VAL A 107 1.22 -2.19 0.13
CA VAL A 107 0.40 -1.97 -1.06
C VAL A 107 -0.84 -1.11 -0.77
N VAL A 108 -1.30 -1.01 0.47
CA VAL A 108 -2.55 -0.30 0.83
C VAL A 108 -2.59 1.16 0.36
N PRO A 109 -1.61 2.02 0.68
CA PRO A 109 -1.60 3.38 0.15
C PRO A 109 -1.37 3.43 -1.37
N LEU A 110 -0.68 2.43 -1.94
CA LEU A 110 -0.43 2.35 -3.38
C LEU A 110 -1.70 1.96 -4.15
N MET A 111 -2.58 1.13 -3.57
CA MET A 111 -3.89 0.85 -4.14
C MET A 111 -4.78 2.07 -4.18
N SER A 112 -4.68 2.97 -3.20
CA SER A 112 -5.37 4.26 -3.29
C SER A 112 -4.89 5.07 -4.50
N MET A 113 -3.60 5.03 -4.82
CA MET A 113 -3.05 5.70 -6.01
C MET A 113 -3.51 5.02 -7.30
N ILE A 114 -3.50 3.68 -7.34
CA ILE A 114 -3.95 2.89 -8.49
C ILE A 114 -5.44 3.16 -8.78
N ARG A 115 -6.28 3.15 -7.74
CA ARG A 115 -7.73 3.42 -7.89
C ARG A 115 -8.00 4.84 -8.36
N GLU A 116 -7.26 5.83 -7.86
CA GLU A 116 -7.39 7.21 -8.34
C GLU A 116 -6.88 7.37 -9.78
N HIS A 117 -5.83 6.64 -10.16
CA HIS A 117 -5.33 6.60 -11.55
C HIS A 117 -6.40 6.09 -12.52
N GLU A 118 -7.10 5.02 -12.14
CA GLU A 118 -8.24 4.49 -12.90
C GLU A 118 -9.42 5.46 -12.93
N HIS A 119 -9.82 5.99 -11.78
CA HIS A 119 -10.92 6.93 -11.68
C HIS A 119 -10.68 8.21 -12.52
N ALA A 120 -9.45 8.72 -12.51
CA ALA A 120 -9.06 9.87 -13.32
C ALA A 120 -8.83 9.52 -14.80
N SER A 121 -8.94 8.25 -15.19
CA SER A 121 -8.62 7.77 -16.55
C SER A 121 -7.24 8.23 -17.04
N SER A 122 -6.26 8.30 -16.12
CA SER A 122 -4.91 8.74 -16.45
C SER A 122 -4.25 7.74 -17.41
N GLN A 123 -3.44 8.27 -18.32
CA GLN A 123 -2.69 7.49 -19.31
C GLN A 123 -1.21 7.34 -18.92
N ALA A 124 -0.80 7.90 -17.77
CA ALA A 124 0.54 7.72 -17.26
C ALA A 124 0.80 6.22 -17.00
N PRO A 125 1.93 5.65 -17.45
CA PRO A 125 2.24 4.25 -17.19
C PRO A 125 2.36 3.98 -15.69
N PHE A 126 1.64 2.98 -15.19
CA PHE A 126 1.70 2.52 -13.80
C PHE A 126 2.32 1.12 -13.73
N ARG A 127 3.36 0.97 -12.90
CA ARG A 127 4.01 -0.32 -12.65
C ARG A 127 4.16 -0.55 -11.16
N LEU A 128 3.77 -1.73 -10.69
CA LEU A 128 3.87 -2.16 -9.32
C LEU A 128 4.88 -3.30 -9.18
N PHE A 129 5.92 -3.07 -8.40
CA PHE A 129 6.77 -4.13 -7.87
C PHE A 129 6.21 -4.56 -6.51
N TYR A 130 5.78 -5.81 -6.37
CA TYR A 130 5.10 -6.27 -5.16
C TYR A 130 5.80 -7.48 -4.52
N SER A 131 6.52 -7.20 -3.42
CA SER A 131 7.20 -8.21 -2.62
C SER A 131 6.29 -8.78 -1.52
N LEU A 132 6.11 -10.09 -1.53
CA LEU A 132 5.24 -10.83 -0.62
C LEU A 132 5.93 -12.07 -0.05
N ARG A 133 5.37 -12.64 1.01
CA ARG A 133 5.87 -13.91 1.57
C ARG A 133 5.44 -15.08 0.70
N THR A 134 4.14 -15.18 0.42
CA THR A 134 3.50 -16.26 -0.35
C THR A 134 2.37 -15.70 -1.21
N PRO A 135 1.81 -16.48 -2.16
CA PRO A 135 0.67 -16.05 -2.98
C PRO A 135 -0.60 -15.78 -2.18
N ALA A 136 -0.76 -16.47 -1.05
CA ALA A 136 -1.90 -16.29 -0.13
C ALA A 136 -1.84 -14.95 0.62
N SER A 137 -0.68 -14.27 0.63
CA SER A 137 -0.52 -12.94 1.22
C SER A 137 -0.86 -11.81 0.24
N ARG A 138 -1.40 -12.09 -0.95
CA ARG A 138 -1.77 -11.05 -1.92
C ARG A 138 -3.02 -10.30 -1.47
N TYR A 139 -2.84 -9.03 -1.16
CA TYR A 139 -3.93 -8.08 -0.98
C TYR A 139 -4.48 -7.64 -2.32
N TYR A 140 -5.80 -7.48 -2.40
CA TYR A 140 -6.56 -6.99 -3.55
C TYR A 140 -6.32 -7.81 -4.81
N ALA A 141 -6.13 -9.13 -4.66
CA ALA A 141 -5.66 -10.00 -5.73
C ALA A 141 -6.55 -9.94 -6.98
N GLN A 142 -7.88 -10.01 -6.81
CA GLN A 142 -8.83 -9.96 -7.93
C GLN A 142 -8.81 -8.61 -8.65
N GLU A 143 -8.70 -7.51 -7.92
CA GLU A 143 -8.65 -6.16 -8.47
C GLU A 143 -7.35 -5.95 -9.24
N LEU A 144 -6.20 -6.32 -8.67
CA LEU A 144 -4.91 -6.27 -9.35
C LEU A 144 -4.89 -7.16 -10.61
N GLU A 145 -5.47 -8.36 -10.55
CA GLU A 145 -5.58 -9.25 -11.71
C GLU A 145 -6.44 -8.63 -12.82
N SER A 146 -7.54 -7.97 -12.48
CA SER A 146 -8.39 -7.25 -13.44
C SER A 146 -7.68 -6.06 -14.10
N LEU A 147 -6.89 -5.30 -13.33
CA LEU A 147 -6.11 -4.16 -13.84
C LEU A 147 -4.95 -4.61 -14.73
N VAL A 148 -4.35 -5.75 -14.43
CA VAL A 148 -3.33 -6.37 -15.30
C VAL A 148 -3.98 -6.86 -16.60
N ALA A 149 -5.13 -7.53 -16.52
CA ALA A 149 -5.83 -8.06 -17.70
C ALA A 149 -6.32 -6.95 -18.65
N SER A 150 -6.58 -5.75 -18.13
CA SER A 150 -6.99 -4.57 -18.91
C SER A 150 -5.81 -3.67 -19.31
N GLU A 151 -4.57 -4.11 -19.05
CA GLU A 151 -3.32 -3.37 -19.34
C GLU A 151 -3.22 -1.99 -18.66
N ARG A 152 -4.05 -1.75 -17.64
CA ARG A 152 -4.07 -0.50 -16.86
C ARG A 152 -2.96 -0.44 -15.83
N LEU A 153 -2.48 -1.61 -15.39
CA LEU A 153 -1.38 -1.76 -14.43
C LEU A 153 -0.47 -2.90 -14.85
N ARG A 154 0.85 -2.68 -14.83
CA ARG A 154 1.82 -3.78 -14.86
C ARG A 154 2.19 -4.17 -13.43
N VAL A 155 2.18 -5.47 -13.11
CA VAL A 155 2.59 -5.95 -11.78
C VAL A 155 3.69 -7.00 -11.90
N ASP A 156 4.77 -6.80 -11.15
CA ASP A 156 5.87 -7.73 -10.99
C ASP A 156 5.83 -8.28 -9.55
N TYR A 157 5.33 -9.50 -9.39
CA TYR A 157 5.24 -10.18 -8.09
C TYR A 157 6.57 -10.84 -7.72
N VAL A 158 7.03 -10.62 -6.50
CA VAL A 158 8.20 -11.28 -5.92
C VAL A 158 7.81 -11.99 -4.63
N TYR A 159 7.91 -13.32 -4.63
CA TYR A 159 7.63 -14.13 -3.44
C TYR A 159 8.92 -14.53 -2.73
N THR A 160 8.97 -14.28 -1.42
CA THR A 160 10.19 -14.43 -0.62
C THR A 160 10.28 -15.75 0.15
N ARG A 161 9.16 -16.45 0.36
CA ARG A 161 9.11 -17.73 1.11
C ARG A 161 8.54 -18.89 0.30
N GLN A 162 7.48 -18.66 -0.47
CA GLN A 162 6.88 -19.66 -1.34
C GLN A 162 6.40 -19.00 -2.63
N ALA A 163 6.77 -19.54 -3.78
CA ALA A 163 6.29 -19.09 -5.07
C ALA A 163 5.19 -20.02 -5.58
N PRO A 164 4.25 -19.54 -6.43
CA PRO A 164 3.34 -20.41 -7.17
C PRO A 164 4.12 -21.40 -8.04
N GLU A 165 3.57 -22.58 -8.27
CA GLU A 165 4.17 -23.58 -9.19
C GLU A 165 4.32 -23.04 -10.63
N SER A 166 3.45 -22.11 -11.03
CA SER A 166 3.51 -21.44 -12.33
C SER A 166 4.60 -20.36 -12.43
N SER A 167 5.27 -20.03 -11.32
CA SER A 167 6.29 -18.98 -11.30
C SER A 167 7.60 -19.48 -11.90
N THR A 168 8.13 -18.74 -12.88
CA THR A 168 9.47 -18.96 -13.43
C THR A 168 10.58 -18.54 -12.46
N ARG A 169 10.26 -17.65 -11.52
CA ARG A 169 11.16 -17.20 -10.46
C ARG A 169 10.93 -18.03 -9.19
N PRO A 170 11.95 -18.68 -8.61
CA PRO A 170 11.82 -19.36 -7.34
C PRO A 170 11.55 -18.38 -6.20
N ALA A 171 11.09 -18.91 -5.06
CA ALA A 171 10.96 -18.09 -3.86
C ALA A 171 12.33 -17.60 -3.37
N GLY A 172 12.39 -16.35 -2.93
CA GLY A 172 13.60 -15.74 -2.39
C GLY A 172 13.54 -14.23 -2.47
N ARG A 173 14.33 -13.56 -1.62
CA ARG A 173 14.53 -12.11 -1.75
C ARG A 173 15.24 -11.82 -3.08
N PRO A 174 14.81 -10.80 -3.83
CA PRO A 174 15.45 -10.46 -5.09
C PRO A 174 16.81 -9.85 -4.84
N ASP A 175 17.68 -9.90 -5.84
CA ASP A 175 18.85 -9.02 -5.91
C ASP A 175 18.52 -7.70 -6.63
N ILE A 176 19.51 -6.80 -6.69
CA ILE A 176 19.34 -5.50 -7.34
C ILE A 176 19.13 -5.60 -8.86
N ALA A 177 19.67 -6.64 -9.51
CA ALA A 177 19.54 -6.82 -10.96
C ALA A 177 18.12 -7.29 -11.32
N GLU A 178 17.58 -8.25 -10.56
CA GLU A 178 16.18 -8.66 -10.64
C GLU A 178 15.24 -7.48 -10.37
N PHE A 179 15.53 -6.69 -9.33
CA PHE A 179 14.77 -5.48 -9.03
C PHE A 179 14.81 -4.48 -10.19
N ALA A 180 15.99 -4.18 -10.76
CA ALA A 180 16.13 -3.23 -11.86
C ALA A 180 15.34 -3.62 -13.11
N ALA A 181 15.28 -4.90 -13.46
CA ALA A 181 14.47 -5.40 -14.59
C ALA A 181 12.95 -5.19 -14.36
N ALA A 182 12.55 -5.07 -13.10
CA ALA A 182 11.18 -4.88 -12.69
C ALA A 182 10.75 -3.40 -12.60
N LEU A 183 11.61 -2.45 -13.00
CA LEU A 183 11.33 -1.01 -12.90
C LEU A 183 11.01 -0.35 -14.24
N ILE A 184 10.28 0.76 -14.19
CA ILE A 184 10.20 1.71 -15.31
C ILE A 184 11.57 2.36 -15.49
N PRO A 185 12.18 2.36 -16.69
CA PRO A 185 13.52 2.90 -16.90
C PRO A 185 13.71 4.32 -16.37
N VAL A 186 14.84 4.58 -15.70
CA VAL A 186 15.17 5.89 -15.12
C VAL A 186 15.13 7.04 -16.14
N GLY A 187 15.48 6.77 -17.41
CA GLY A 187 15.43 7.76 -18.49
C GLY A 187 14.02 8.25 -18.86
N LEU A 188 12.96 7.60 -18.33
CA LEU A 188 11.57 8.06 -18.46
C LEU A 188 11.13 8.94 -17.28
N ASP A 189 12.05 9.27 -16.37
CA ASP A 189 11.84 10.14 -15.21
C ASP A 189 10.59 9.77 -14.38
N PRO A 190 10.49 8.51 -13.90
CA PRO A 190 9.31 8.07 -13.18
C PRO A 190 9.24 8.67 -11.77
N GLN A 191 8.02 8.96 -11.32
CA GLN A 191 7.72 9.21 -9.92
C GLN A 191 7.70 7.88 -9.17
N VAL A 192 8.45 7.76 -8.09
CA VAL A 192 8.62 6.50 -7.35
C VAL A 192 7.95 6.59 -5.98
N ARG A 193 7.18 5.57 -5.61
CA ARG A 193 6.51 5.44 -4.31
C ARG A 193 6.86 4.09 -3.69
N VAL A 194 7.58 4.12 -2.56
CA VAL A 194 8.01 2.93 -1.83
C VAL A 194 7.28 2.85 -0.49
N CYS A 195 6.56 1.76 -0.24
CA CYS A 195 5.91 1.53 1.05
C CYS A 195 6.06 0.09 1.53
N GLY A 196 6.36 -0.09 2.81
CA GLY A 196 6.64 -1.39 3.41
C GLY A 196 7.23 -1.29 4.81
N PRO A 197 7.67 -2.43 5.38
CA PRO A 197 8.46 -2.44 6.62
C PRO A 197 9.74 -1.62 6.48
N THR A 198 10.24 -1.04 7.58
CA THR A 198 11.43 -0.16 7.58
C THR A 198 12.61 -0.72 6.79
N ALA A 199 13.04 -1.96 7.07
CA ALA A 199 14.17 -2.58 6.39
C ALA A 199 13.94 -2.79 4.88
N PHE A 200 12.70 -3.02 4.47
CA PHE A 200 12.33 -3.09 3.05
C PHE A 200 12.48 -1.71 2.42
N VAL A 201 11.86 -0.69 2.99
CA VAL A 201 11.88 0.66 2.42
C VAL A 201 13.30 1.20 2.30
N GLU A 202 14.14 1.00 3.31
CA GLU A 202 15.54 1.41 3.29
C GLU A 202 16.34 0.71 2.19
N GLN A 203 16.21 -0.62 2.08
CA GLN A 203 16.91 -1.40 1.05
C GLN A 203 16.53 -0.95 -0.36
N TYR A 204 15.23 -0.87 -0.66
CA TYR A 204 14.77 -0.57 -2.01
C TYR A 204 14.95 0.91 -2.38
N ALA A 205 14.87 1.83 -1.40
CA ALA A 205 15.25 3.23 -1.63
C ALA A 205 16.75 3.36 -1.95
N GLN A 206 17.62 2.63 -1.26
CA GLN A 206 19.05 2.64 -1.56
C GLN A 206 19.33 2.08 -2.96
N TRP A 207 18.70 0.95 -3.34
CA TRP A 207 18.84 0.40 -4.68
C TRP A 207 18.37 1.34 -5.78
N LEU A 208 17.29 2.09 -5.56
CA LEU A 208 16.86 3.12 -6.51
C LEU A 208 17.94 4.20 -6.70
N LEU A 209 18.61 4.64 -5.63
CA LEU A 209 19.71 5.59 -5.73
C LEU A 209 20.91 5.00 -6.46
N ASP A 210 21.28 3.75 -6.16
CA ASP A 210 22.38 3.04 -6.82
C ASP A 210 22.12 2.83 -8.32
N LEU A 211 20.83 2.68 -8.70
CA LEU A 211 20.37 2.59 -10.08
C LEU A 211 20.20 3.97 -10.76
N GLY A 212 20.49 5.06 -10.05
CA GLY A 212 20.53 6.42 -10.60
C GLY A 212 19.20 7.18 -10.60
N TYR A 213 18.17 6.69 -9.90
CA TYR A 213 16.90 7.42 -9.77
C TYR A 213 17.12 8.70 -8.97
N PRO A 214 16.58 9.86 -9.42
CA PRO A 214 16.70 11.10 -8.66
C PRO A 214 16.01 10.99 -7.30
N ALA A 215 16.72 11.34 -6.23
CA ALA A 215 16.16 11.32 -4.87
C ALA A 215 14.87 12.17 -4.74
N ALA A 216 14.73 13.23 -5.55
CA ALA A 216 13.54 14.07 -5.58
C ALA A 216 12.27 13.35 -6.06
N ASN A 217 12.41 12.28 -6.85
CA ASN A 217 11.30 11.49 -7.38
C ASN A 217 10.90 10.34 -6.44
N ILE A 218 11.75 9.99 -5.49
CA ILE A 218 11.53 8.89 -4.57
C ILE A 218 10.81 9.43 -3.32
N ARG A 219 9.57 8.99 -3.11
CA ARG A 219 8.86 9.16 -1.84
C ARG A 219 8.72 7.82 -1.16
N THR A 220 8.91 7.82 0.15
CA THR A 220 8.86 6.61 0.98
C THR A 220 7.89 6.78 2.13
N GLU A 221 7.17 5.71 2.47
CA GLU A 221 6.35 5.59 3.69
C GLU A 221 6.69 4.26 4.38
N ARG A 222 6.74 4.23 5.72
CA ARG A 222 7.21 3.09 6.51
C ARG A 222 6.18 2.72 7.58
N PHE A 223 6.12 1.45 7.94
CA PHE A 223 5.38 0.94 9.10
C PHE A 223 6.18 -0.13 9.86
N GLY A 224 5.71 -0.50 11.05
CA GLY A 224 6.30 -1.56 11.87
C GLY A 224 7.56 -1.14 12.63
N GLY A 225 7.60 0.12 13.08
CA GLY A 225 8.53 0.61 14.10
C GLY A 225 7.84 0.70 15.46
#